data_AF-A0A5C5W101-F1
#
_entry.id   AF-A0A5C5W101-F1
#
_cell.length_a   1.000
_cell.length_b   1.000
_cell.length_c   1.000
_cell.angle_alpha   90.00
_cell.angle_beta   90.00
_cell.angle_gamma   90.00
#
_symmetry.space_group_name_H-M   'P 1'
#
loop_
_entity.id
_entity.type
_entity.pdbx_description
1 polymer ?
#
loop_
_entity_poly.entity_id
_entity_poly.type
_entity_poly.pdbx_seq_one_letter_code
_entity_poly.pdbx_strand_id
1 'polypeptide(L)'
;MRTAAVILAGTHEWQRELFDALCPRPLMPVANRALVARALDWARAGGICEAVVCTNRYAPLFRRTLGAGDRLGMQLLHYQDVTPRGPAGCAADAARLIDADRVLVIEGTVLPVCDAADVLYTHDAERNAATVVIEDTDYGYSAPAGVFVLQAAALERVGQAGYHDIKEGLIRELREGGQRVGSYRAVGRASRVLDRESYLHAQQPAIRGVRAELEGYDRAGEALIHETAEVDASARFYGPVMIGPRAVVERRATLIGPVVLGSGAVCREQAIIVRTVLWSGSEVGAAAHVDHSILAGGFALAPEMSATHEICVNMLGERPASAGVQKKAATATMTGV
;
A
#
# COMPACT_ATOMS: atom_id res chain seq x y z
N MET A 1 22.43 17.67 6.09
CA MET A 1 21.89 16.86 7.19
C MET A 1 21.65 15.45 6.68
N ARG A 2 22.22 14.45 7.36
CA ARG A 2 21.99 13.04 7.08
C ARG A 2 20.54 12.70 7.46
N THR A 3 19.82 12.08 6.54
CA THR A 3 18.40 11.74 6.70
C THR A 3 18.21 10.26 6.45
N ALA A 4 17.49 9.58 7.35
CA ALA A 4 17.05 8.21 7.17
C ALA A 4 15.53 8.13 7.19
N ALA A 5 14.96 7.08 6.60
CA ALA A 5 13.53 6.81 6.72
C ALA A 5 13.24 5.77 7.81
N VAL A 6 12.10 5.90 8.46
CA VAL A 6 11.56 4.87 9.36
C VAL A 6 10.16 4.52 8.89
N ILE A 7 9.95 3.28 8.50
CA ILE A 7 8.65 2.81 8.04
C ILE A 7 7.96 2.04 9.16
N LEU A 8 6.84 2.57 9.65
CA LEU A 8 6.00 1.91 10.64
C LEU A 8 5.09 0.90 9.95
N ALA A 9 5.57 -0.32 9.76
CA ALA A 9 4.90 -1.39 9.04
C ALA A 9 4.33 -2.50 9.95
N GLY A 10 4.30 -2.28 11.26
CA GLY A 10 3.60 -3.17 12.20
C GLY A 10 2.09 -3.16 11.94
N THR A 11 1.47 -4.34 11.91
CA THR A 11 0.03 -4.49 11.68
C THR A 11 -0.66 -5.09 12.90
N HIS A 12 -1.73 -4.45 13.36
CA HIS A 12 -2.60 -5.01 14.40
C HIS A 12 -3.89 -5.52 13.78
N GLU A 13 -4.17 -6.81 13.97
CA GLU A 13 -5.42 -7.46 13.57
C GLU A 13 -6.48 -7.21 14.64
N TRP A 14 -7.11 -6.04 14.61
CA TRP A 14 -8.21 -5.72 15.54
C TRP A 14 -9.49 -6.50 15.21
N GLN A 15 -9.70 -6.80 13.93
CA GLN A 15 -10.83 -7.57 13.42
C GLN A 15 -10.32 -8.63 12.43
N ARG A 16 -10.84 -9.85 12.51
CA ARG A 16 -10.49 -10.94 11.58
C ARG A 16 -11.32 -10.84 10.31
N GLU A 17 -11.06 -9.80 9.51
CA GLU A 17 -11.69 -9.66 8.20
C GLU A 17 -10.92 -10.46 7.15
N LEU A 18 -11.65 -10.94 6.12
CA LEU A 18 -11.05 -11.71 5.03
C LEU A 18 -9.93 -10.92 4.31
N PHE A 19 -10.07 -9.59 4.23
CA PHE A 19 -9.06 -8.71 3.65
C PHE A 19 -7.71 -8.81 4.38
N ASP A 20 -7.73 -8.75 5.72
CA ASP A 20 -6.51 -8.84 6.54
C ASP A 20 -5.89 -10.25 6.51
N ALA A 21 -6.69 -11.28 6.22
CA ALA A 21 -6.21 -12.64 6.05
C ALA A 21 -5.42 -12.86 4.74
N LEU A 22 -5.58 -11.99 3.73
CA LEU A 22 -4.88 -12.13 2.45
C LEU A 22 -3.37 -11.88 2.60
N CYS A 23 -3.01 -10.80 3.31
CA CYS A 23 -1.63 -10.34 3.49
C CYS A 23 -1.59 -9.22 4.54
N PRO A 24 -0.51 -9.04 5.31
CA PRO A 24 -0.34 -7.83 6.11
C PRO A 24 -0.46 -6.58 5.23
N ARG A 25 -1.25 -5.58 5.66
CA ARG A 25 -1.60 -4.41 4.84
C ARG A 25 -0.41 -3.71 4.16
N PRO A 26 0.74 -3.46 4.81
CA PRO A 26 1.90 -2.85 4.16
C PRO A 26 2.53 -3.70 3.05
N LEU A 27 2.20 -4.99 2.96
CA LEU A 27 2.67 -5.89 1.90
C LEU A 27 1.62 -6.14 0.82
N MET A 28 0.42 -5.57 0.94
CA MET A 28 -0.59 -5.64 -0.11
C MET A 28 -0.05 -5.09 -1.43
N PRO A 29 -0.29 -5.76 -2.56
CA PRO A 29 0.20 -5.31 -3.86
C PRO A 29 -0.63 -4.14 -4.39
N VAL A 30 -0.03 -2.96 -4.52
CA VAL A 30 -0.65 -1.79 -5.15
C VAL A 30 0.08 -1.48 -6.45
N ALA A 31 -0.63 -1.62 -7.58
CA ALA A 31 -0.06 -1.65 -8.93
C ALA A 31 1.16 -2.60 -9.01
N ASN A 32 0.92 -3.88 -8.68
CA ASN A 32 1.88 -4.99 -8.71
C ASN A 32 3.15 -4.83 -7.86
N ARG A 33 3.16 -3.89 -6.90
CA ARG A 33 4.29 -3.67 -5.98
C ARG A 33 3.80 -3.58 -4.55
N ALA A 34 4.54 -4.14 -3.60
CA ALA A 34 4.18 -4.06 -2.18
C ALA A 34 4.01 -2.60 -1.74
N LEU A 35 2.95 -2.30 -1.00
CA LEU A 35 2.62 -0.94 -0.54
C LEU A 35 3.80 -0.25 0.16
N VAL A 36 4.46 -0.96 1.08
CA VAL A 36 5.65 -0.50 1.79
C VAL A 36 6.83 -0.19 0.86
N ALA A 37 6.99 -0.97 -0.22
CA ALA A 37 8.05 -0.72 -1.20
C ALA A 37 7.80 0.58 -1.96
N ARG A 38 6.53 0.95 -2.23
CA ARG A 38 6.19 2.23 -2.86
C ARG A 38 6.47 3.42 -1.94
N ALA A 39 6.21 3.28 -0.64
CA ALA A 39 6.59 4.29 0.35
C ALA A 39 8.12 4.46 0.43
N LEU A 40 8.88 3.36 0.32
CA LEU A 40 10.33 3.39 0.23
C LEU A 40 10.83 4.03 -1.08
N ASP A 41 10.22 3.72 -2.22
CA ASP A 41 10.54 4.38 -3.49
C ASP A 41 10.31 5.90 -3.41
N TRP A 42 9.21 6.30 -2.78
CA TRP A 42 8.89 7.70 -2.54
C TRP A 42 9.96 8.39 -1.66
N ALA A 43 10.36 7.76 -0.55
CA ALA A 43 11.46 8.26 0.27
C ALA A 43 12.79 8.32 -0.51
N ARG A 44 13.06 7.31 -1.34
CA ARG A 44 14.26 7.22 -2.18
C ARG A 44 14.32 8.34 -3.22
N ALA A 45 13.17 8.70 -3.81
CA ALA A 45 13.04 9.82 -4.72
C ALA A 45 13.37 11.17 -4.03
N GLY A 46 13.07 11.29 -2.73
CA GLY A 46 13.50 12.42 -1.89
C GLY A 46 14.98 12.41 -1.50
N GLY A 47 15.80 11.49 -2.04
CA GLY A 47 17.23 11.42 -1.78
C GLY A 47 17.63 10.60 -0.55
N ILE A 48 16.70 9.88 0.08
CA ILE A 48 17.01 9.03 1.24
C ILE A 48 17.58 7.69 0.76
N CYS A 49 18.74 7.30 1.28
CA CYS A 49 19.42 6.05 0.87
C CYS A 49 19.45 4.97 1.96
N GLU A 50 18.95 5.27 3.17
CA GLU A 50 18.90 4.33 4.30
C GLU A 50 17.52 4.37 4.97
N ALA A 51 16.98 3.20 5.32
CA ALA A 51 15.72 3.12 6.06
C ALA A 51 15.68 1.95 7.06
N VAL A 52 14.92 2.14 8.14
CA VAL A 52 14.49 1.05 9.03
C VAL A 52 13.04 0.68 8.73
N VAL A 53 12.79 -0.60 8.46
CA VAL A 53 11.43 -1.13 8.34
C VAL A 53 11.04 -1.77 9.66
N CYS A 54 10.10 -1.14 10.37
CA CYS A 54 9.61 -1.57 11.67
C CYS A 54 8.43 -2.51 11.49
N THR A 55 8.56 -3.75 11.95
CA THR A 55 7.59 -4.83 11.78
C THR A 55 7.28 -5.49 13.12
N ASN A 56 6.28 -6.36 13.17
CA ASN A 56 5.98 -7.17 14.37
C ASN A 56 6.19 -8.66 14.04
N ARG A 57 5.23 -9.54 14.41
CA ARG A 57 5.26 -10.99 14.07
C ARG A 57 5.47 -11.30 12.59
N TYR A 58 5.20 -10.36 11.69
CA TYR A 58 5.36 -10.53 10.24
C TYR A 58 6.79 -10.27 9.71
N ALA A 59 7.77 -9.98 10.57
CA ALA A 59 9.14 -9.66 10.16
C ALA A 59 9.76 -10.63 9.11
N PRO A 60 9.58 -11.97 9.19
CA PRO A 60 10.11 -12.88 8.17
C PRO A 60 9.54 -12.62 6.77
N LEU A 61 8.27 -12.23 6.67
CA LEU A 61 7.62 -11.95 5.40
C LEU A 61 8.15 -10.66 4.78
N PHE A 62 8.36 -9.61 5.58
CA PHE A 62 8.98 -8.37 5.11
C PHE A 62 10.42 -8.57 4.65
N ARG A 63 11.23 -9.33 5.39
CA ARG A 63 12.60 -9.67 4.99
C ARG A 63 12.64 -10.43 3.67
N ARG A 64 11.73 -11.39 3.46
CA ARG A 64 11.61 -12.13 2.20
C ARG A 64 11.24 -11.22 1.03
N THR A 65 10.35 -10.26 1.25
CA THR A 65 9.84 -9.38 0.19
C THR A 65 10.80 -8.24 -0.16
N LEU A 66 11.41 -7.60 0.85
CA LEU A 66 12.22 -6.39 0.67
C LEU A 66 13.73 -6.67 0.65
N GLY A 67 14.17 -7.78 1.25
CA GLY A 67 15.60 -8.09 1.39
C GLY A 67 16.36 -7.00 2.13
N ALA A 68 17.61 -6.79 1.75
CA ALA A 68 18.45 -5.68 2.25
C ALA A 68 18.20 -4.35 1.50
N GLY A 69 17.27 -4.34 0.53
CA GLY A 69 16.90 -3.14 -0.24
C GLY A 69 17.67 -2.90 -1.54
N ASP A 70 18.48 -3.85 -2.00
CA ASP A 70 19.26 -3.72 -3.24
C ASP A 70 18.38 -3.31 -4.44
N ARG A 71 17.20 -3.92 -4.57
CA ARG A 71 16.21 -3.62 -5.64
C ARG A 71 15.53 -2.25 -5.50
N LEU A 72 15.68 -1.60 -4.34
CA LEU A 72 15.17 -0.27 -4.05
C LEU A 72 16.26 0.80 -4.21
N GLY A 73 17.53 0.40 -4.43
CA GLY A 73 18.67 1.32 -4.41
C GLY A 73 18.81 2.02 -3.06
N MET A 74 18.44 1.34 -1.97
CA MET A 74 18.36 1.85 -0.60
C MET A 74 18.81 0.75 0.37
N GLN A 75 19.60 1.08 1.38
CA GLN A 75 19.96 0.14 2.44
C GLN A 75 18.82 0.01 3.45
N LEU A 76 18.36 -1.22 3.71
CA LEU A 76 17.29 -1.50 4.66
C LEU A 76 17.80 -2.25 5.89
N LEU A 77 17.49 -1.70 7.06
CA LEU A 77 17.51 -2.41 8.33
C LEU A 77 16.10 -2.90 8.67
N HIS A 78 16.00 -4.11 9.23
CA HIS A 78 14.72 -4.67 9.64
C HIS A 78 14.64 -4.72 11.17
N TYR A 79 13.77 -3.89 11.74
CA TYR A 79 13.50 -3.86 13.16
C TYR A 79 12.21 -4.64 13.46
N GLN A 80 12.29 -5.59 14.38
CA GLN A 80 11.12 -6.31 14.87
C GLN A 80 10.73 -5.76 16.24
N ASP A 81 9.65 -5.01 16.26
CA ASP A 81 9.05 -4.45 17.47
C ASP A 81 8.14 -5.49 18.13
N VAL A 82 8.68 -6.20 19.12
CA VAL A 82 8.00 -7.31 19.81
C VAL A 82 7.01 -6.81 20.86
N THR A 83 7.36 -5.73 21.56
CA THR A 83 6.54 -5.10 22.60
C THR A 83 6.35 -3.63 22.27
N PRO A 84 5.46 -3.32 21.30
CA PRO A 84 5.37 -2.00 20.71
C PRO A 84 5.01 -0.95 21.75
N ARG A 85 5.89 0.05 21.88
CA ARG A 85 5.73 1.22 22.76
C ARG A 85 4.95 2.34 22.07
N GLY A 86 4.07 1.99 21.13
CA GLY A 86 3.38 2.93 20.25
C GLY A 86 4.25 3.47 19.11
N PRO A 87 3.66 4.20 18.16
CA PRO A 87 4.34 4.69 16.95
C PRO A 87 5.59 5.55 17.23
N ALA A 88 5.55 6.43 18.24
CA ALA A 88 6.71 7.26 18.57
C ALA A 88 7.81 6.45 19.25
N GLY A 89 7.42 5.50 20.12
CA GLY A 89 8.33 4.54 20.73
C GLY A 89 9.08 3.73 19.68
N CYS A 90 8.34 3.14 18.75
CA CYS A 90 8.87 2.36 17.63
C CYS A 90 9.82 3.21 16.76
N ALA A 91 9.43 4.44 16.42
CA ALA A 91 10.26 5.34 15.65
C ALA A 91 11.56 5.73 16.37
N ALA A 92 11.50 5.99 17.68
CA ALA A 92 12.67 6.30 18.49
C ALA A 92 13.63 5.11 18.61
N ASP A 93 13.10 3.89 18.80
CA ASP A 93 13.92 2.68 18.89
C ASP A 93 14.59 2.36 17.55
N ALA A 94 13.86 2.50 16.45
CA ALA A 94 14.38 2.34 15.10
C ALA A 94 15.44 3.39 14.76
N ALA A 95 15.21 4.66 15.11
CA ALA A 95 16.15 5.74 14.86
C ALA A 95 17.50 5.51 15.56
N ARG A 96 17.57 4.80 16.68
CA ARG A 96 18.84 4.44 17.35
C ARG A 96 19.68 3.42 16.58
N LEU A 97 19.09 2.74 15.60
CA LEU A 97 19.80 1.76 14.76
C LEU A 97 20.52 2.40 13.57
N ILE A 98 20.23 3.68 13.27
CA ILE A 98 20.83 4.41 12.17
C ILE A 98 21.41 5.72 12.70
N ASP A 99 22.60 6.08 12.22
CA ASP A 99 23.17 7.40 12.47
C ASP A 99 22.53 8.42 11.50
N ALA A 100 21.65 9.29 11.98
CA ALA A 100 21.00 10.32 11.18
C ALA A 100 20.70 11.57 12.02
N ASP A 101 20.77 12.75 11.40
CA ASP A 101 20.43 14.02 12.06
C ASP A 101 18.90 14.15 12.23
N ARG A 102 18.14 13.58 11.29
CA ARG A 102 16.69 13.56 11.27
C ARG A 102 16.16 12.30 10.61
N VAL A 103 14.92 11.95 10.94
CA VAL A 103 14.22 10.81 10.36
C VAL A 103 12.92 11.23 9.68
N LEU A 104 12.66 10.64 8.51
CA LEU A 104 11.38 10.68 7.83
C LEU A 104 10.57 9.45 8.24
N VAL A 105 9.59 9.64 9.12
CA VAL A 105 8.69 8.58 9.57
C VAL A 105 7.50 8.47 8.62
N ILE A 106 7.23 7.27 8.12
CA ILE A 106 6.13 6.98 7.20
C ILE A 106 5.31 5.82 7.74
N GLU A 107 4.00 5.98 7.79
CA GLU A 107 3.11 4.86 8.07
C GLU A 107 3.08 3.88 6.88
N GLY A 108 3.29 2.60 7.15
CA GLY A 108 3.49 1.58 6.11
C GLY A 108 2.25 1.27 5.25
N THR A 109 1.09 1.87 5.56
CA THR A 109 -0.16 1.71 4.80
C THR A 109 -0.53 2.94 3.96
N VAL A 110 0.35 3.93 3.88
CA VAL A 110 0.11 5.20 3.20
C VAL A 110 0.91 5.29 1.89
N LEU A 111 0.28 5.83 0.85
CA LEU A 111 0.94 6.34 -0.36
C LEU A 111 0.91 7.88 -0.34
N PRO A 112 2.05 8.53 -0.02
CA PRO A 112 2.13 9.98 -0.01
C PRO A 112 1.90 10.58 -1.40
N VAL A 113 1.32 11.79 -1.43
CA VAL A 113 0.97 12.54 -2.66
C VAL A 113 1.75 13.84 -2.84
N CYS A 114 2.80 14.04 -2.05
CA CYS A 114 3.71 15.19 -2.14
C CYS A 114 5.13 14.73 -2.51
N ASP A 115 6.07 15.65 -2.72
CA ASP A 115 7.49 15.30 -2.86
C ASP A 115 8.15 15.20 -1.47
N ALA A 116 8.85 14.09 -1.21
CA ALA A 116 9.61 13.92 0.02
C ALA A 116 10.69 15.01 0.20
N ALA A 117 11.34 15.44 -0.89
CA ALA A 117 12.36 16.48 -0.87
C ALA A 117 11.79 17.83 -0.42
N ASP A 118 10.58 18.19 -0.85
CA ASP A 118 9.93 19.45 -0.46
C ASP A 118 9.54 19.46 1.02
N VAL A 119 9.08 18.31 1.55
CA VAL A 119 8.78 18.15 2.98
C VAL A 119 10.05 18.33 3.81
N LEU A 120 11.15 17.70 3.39
CA LEU A 120 12.46 17.80 4.04
C LEU A 120 13.04 19.22 3.96
N TYR A 121 12.91 19.88 2.81
CA TYR A 121 13.34 21.27 2.64
C TYR A 121 12.57 22.21 3.59
N THR A 122 11.24 22.07 3.64
CA THR A 122 10.38 22.88 4.50
C THR A 122 10.73 22.68 5.97
N HIS A 123 10.96 21.43 6.39
CA HIS A 123 11.37 21.11 7.75
C HIS A 123 12.65 21.87 8.17
N ASP A 124 13.66 21.89 7.31
CA ASP A 124 14.95 22.54 7.58
C ASP A 124 14.85 24.07 7.53
N ALA A 125 14.20 24.61 6.48
CA ALA A 125 14.04 26.04 6.28
C ALA A 125 13.33 26.70 7.49
N GLU A 126 12.37 25.98 8.05
CA GLU A 126 11.61 26.42 9.20
C GLU A 126 12.25 26.10 10.56
N ARG A 127 13.33 25.32 10.60
CA ARG A 127 14.00 24.84 11.82
C ARG A 127 13.04 24.13 12.77
N ASN A 128 12.22 23.25 12.21
CA ASN A 128 11.26 22.46 12.97
C ASN A 128 11.97 21.35 13.76
N ALA A 129 11.54 21.12 15.01
CA ALA A 129 11.85 19.87 15.72
C ALA A 129 11.04 18.70 15.16
N ALA A 130 9.80 19.00 14.75
CA ALA A 130 8.91 18.07 14.06
C ALA A 130 8.12 18.79 12.95
N THR A 131 7.95 18.14 11.80
CA THR A 131 7.04 18.58 10.74
C THR A 131 6.02 17.48 10.47
N VAL A 132 4.74 17.84 10.52
CA VAL A 132 3.63 16.93 10.19
C VAL A 132 3.17 17.20 8.76
N VAL A 133 3.17 16.18 7.91
CA VAL A 133 2.49 16.30 6.62
C VAL A 133 0.98 16.23 6.86
N ILE A 134 0.27 17.24 6.39
CA ILE A 134 -1.18 17.36 6.53
C ILE A 134 -1.85 17.40 5.16
N GLU A 135 -3.08 16.90 5.11
CA GLU A 135 -3.95 16.94 3.94
C GLU A 135 -5.31 17.53 4.34
N ASP A 136 -6.01 18.12 3.37
CA ASP A 136 -7.36 18.64 3.60
C ASP A 136 -8.38 17.52 3.52
N THR A 137 -9.32 17.55 4.47
CA THR A 137 -10.45 16.63 4.52
C THR A 137 -11.68 17.27 3.88
N ASP A 138 -12.62 16.43 3.44
CA ASP A 138 -13.90 16.85 2.88
C ASP A 138 -14.77 17.64 3.89
N TYR A 139 -14.38 17.62 5.18
CA TYR A 139 -15.07 18.28 6.28
C TYR A 139 -14.46 19.65 6.66
N GLY A 140 -13.54 20.18 5.85
CA GLY A 140 -13.02 21.54 6.03
C GLY A 140 -11.96 21.71 7.12
N TYR A 141 -11.40 20.61 7.63
CA TYR A 141 -10.22 20.63 8.51
C TYR A 141 -9.07 19.82 7.90
N SER A 142 -7.84 20.07 8.35
CA SER A 142 -6.68 19.31 7.89
C SER A 142 -6.36 18.15 8.85
N ALA A 143 -5.98 17.00 8.31
CA ALA A 143 -5.61 15.81 9.07
C ALA A 143 -4.17 15.37 8.75
N PRO A 144 -3.49 14.67 9.67
CA PRO A 144 -2.17 14.09 9.38
C PRO A 144 -2.25 13.05 8.26
N ALA A 145 -1.39 13.18 7.26
CA ALA A 145 -1.31 12.25 6.13
C ALA A 145 -0.60 10.92 6.49
N GLY A 146 -0.02 10.80 7.69
CA GLY A 146 0.77 9.63 8.11
C GLY A 146 2.26 9.71 7.73
N VAL A 147 2.76 10.94 7.52
CA VAL A 147 4.17 11.22 7.25
C VAL A 147 4.65 12.33 8.20
N PHE A 148 5.81 12.14 8.81
CA PHE A 148 6.40 13.05 9.78
C PHE A 148 7.90 13.18 9.52
N VAL A 149 8.45 14.38 9.68
CA VAL A 149 9.90 14.59 9.76
C VAL A 149 10.25 14.98 11.19
N LEU A 150 11.15 14.23 11.82
CA LEU A 150 11.55 14.42 13.22
C LEU A 150 13.05 14.59 13.31
N GLN A 151 13.53 15.61 14.01
CA GLN A 151 14.95 15.69 14.39
C GLN A 151 15.29 14.52 15.31
N ALA A 152 16.50 13.98 15.21
CA ALA A 152 16.94 12.87 16.08
C ALA A 152 16.85 13.27 17.57
N ALA A 153 17.24 14.51 17.90
CA ALA A 153 17.11 15.08 19.25
C ALA A 153 15.64 15.19 19.73
N ALA A 154 14.67 15.30 18.82
CA ALA A 154 13.26 15.32 19.20
C ALA A 154 12.82 13.94 19.72
N LEU A 155 13.33 12.85 19.14
CA LEU A 155 13.02 11.48 19.54
C LEU A 155 13.62 11.10 20.90
N GLU A 156 14.62 11.83 21.40
CA GLU A 156 15.19 11.59 22.74
C GLU A 156 14.19 11.87 23.87
N ARG A 157 13.12 12.65 23.59
CA ARG A 157 12.02 12.88 24.53
C ARG A 157 11.14 11.64 24.73
N VAL A 158 11.15 10.71 23.78
CA VAL A 158 10.38 9.49 23.88
C VAL A 158 10.99 8.60 24.97
N GLY A 159 10.28 8.50 26.10
CA GLY A 159 10.67 7.67 27.23
C GLY A 159 10.98 6.22 26.82
N GLN A 160 11.86 5.55 27.57
CA GLN A 160 12.27 4.16 27.30
C GLN A 160 11.22 3.12 27.70
N ALA A 161 10.15 3.53 28.37
CA ALA A 161 9.05 2.66 28.80
C ALA A 161 7.69 3.34 28.56
N GLY A 162 6.64 2.53 28.50
CA GLY A 162 5.27 3.01 28.29
C GLY A 162 4.92 3.24 26.81
N TYR A 163 3.62 3.35 26.56
CA TYR A 163 3.07 3.65 25.24
C TYR A 163 3.25 5.14 24.93
N HIS A 164 3.73 5.45 23.72
CA HIS A 164 3.99 6.80 23.26
C HIS A 164 3.51 6.96 21.81
N ASP A 165 2.49 7.80 21.60
CA ASP A 165 1.96 8.16 20.28
C ASP A 165 2.72 9.35 19.68
N ILE A 166 2.81 9.45 18.36
CA ILE A 166 3.47 10.58 17.69
C ILE A 166 2.71 11.89 17.92
N LYS A 167 1.37 11.87 17.78
CA LYS A 167 0.53 13.06 17.80
C LYS A 167 0.19 13.48 19.22
N GLU A 168 -0.33 12.55 20.00
CA GLU A 168 -0.82 12.83 21.36
C GLU A 168 0.29 12.83 22.42
N GLY A 169 1.41 12.17 22.12
CA GLY A 169 2.61 12.13 22.97
C GLY A 169 3.67 13.11 22.48
N LEU A 170 4.47 12.69 21.51
CA LEU A 170 5.71 13.37 21.14
C LEU A 170 5.47 14.82 20.67
N ILE A 171 4.53 15.04 19.74
CA ILE A 171 4.23 16.38 19.23
C ILE A 171 3.74 17.32 20.34
N ARG A 172 2.92 16.81 21.26
CA ARG A 172 2.45 17.58 22.41
C ARG A 172 3.61 17.98 23.32
N GLU A 173 4.47 17.03 23.70
CA GLU A 173 5.64 17.28 24.55
C GLU A 173 6.65 18.25 23.92
N LEU A 174 6.84 18.19 22.60
CA LEU A 174 7.71 19.14 21.88
C LEU A 174 7.17 20.57 21.98
N ARG A 175 5.86 20.75 21.77
CA ARG A 175 5.19 22.05 21.87
C ARG A 175 5.22 22.61 23.29
N GLU A 176 4.88 21.79 24.29
CA GLU A 176 4.94 22.16 25.71
C GLU A 176 6.37 22.51 26.14
N GLY A 177 7.37 21.84 25.56
CA GLY A 177 8.79 22.16 25.74
C GLY A 177 9.31 23.34 24.92
N GLY A 178 8.44 24.12 24.27
CA GLY A 178 8.80 25.32 23.51
C GLY A 178 9.50 25.07 22.17
N GLN A 179 9.54 23.83 21.69
CA GLN A 179 10.14 23.50 20.40
C GLN A 179 9.16 23.77 19.25
N ARG A 180 9.69 24.16 18.09
CA ARG A 180 8.88 24.45 16.90
C ARG A 180 8.35 23.16 16.28
N VAL A 181 7.03 23.03 16.20
CA VAL A 181 6.36 21.97 15.44
C VAL A 181 5.59 22.60 14.29
N GLY A 182 6.07 22.38 13.07
CA GLY A 182 5.48 22.90 11.84
C GLY A 182 4.62 21.86 11.12
N SER A 183 4.04 22.28 10.00
CA SER A 183 3.29 21.40 9.10
C SER A 183 3.67 21.64 7.65
N TYR A 184 3.57 20.59 6.84
CA TYR A 184 3.67 20.67 5.38
C TYR A 184 2.31 20.29 4.80
N ARG A 185 1.70 21.18 4.01
CA ARG A 185 0.39 20.93 3.40
C ARG A 185 0.57 20.22 2.06
N ALA A 186 0.19 18.95 2.00
CA ALA A 186 0.15 18.20 0.75
C ALA A 186 -1.00 18.68 -0.14
N VAL A 187 -0.77 18.68 -1.46
CA VAL A 187 -1.82 18.95 -2.44
C VAL A 187 -2.45 17.62 -2.85
N GLY A 188 -3.72 17.45 -2.51
CA GLY A 188 -4.44 16.18 -2.70
C GLY A 188 -4.43 15.31 -1.45
N ARG A 189 -4.96 14.09 -1.60
CA ARG A 189 -5.18 13.15 -0.49
C ARG A 189 -4.37 11.88 -0.67
N ALA A 190 -3.59 11.52 0.34
CA ALA A 190 -2.82 10.29 0.37
C ALA A 190 -3.76 9.07 0.37
N SER A 191 -3.43 8.06 -0.44
CA SER A 191 -4.17 6.79 -0.37
C SER A 191 -3.72 6.03 0.86
N ARG A 192 -4.67 5.66 1.71
CA ARG A 192 -4.43 4.92 2.95
C ARG A 192 -5.19 3.61 2.91
N VAL A 193 -4.46 2.49 2.86
CA VAL A 193 -5.06 1.16 2.73
C VAL A 193 -5.47 0.64 4.12
N LEU A 194 -6.78 0.65 4.37
CA LEU A 194 -7.39 0.21 5.63
C LEU A 194 -8.27 -1.03 5.45
N ASP A 195 -8.86 -1.18 4.28
CA ASP A 195 -9.88 -2.18 3.94
C ASP A 195 -9.86 -2.46 2.41
N ARG A 196 -10.78 -3.31 1.95
CA ARG A 196 -10.96 -3.65 0.53
C ARG A 196 -11.16 -2.41 -0.34
N GLU A 197 -12.02 -1.49 0.10
CA GLU A 197 -12.47 -0.36 -0.72
C GLU A 197 -11.32 0.64 -0.91
N SER A 198 -10.68 1.03 0.18
CA SER A 198 -9.49 1.88 0.16
C SER A 198 -8.32 1.25 -0.60
N TYR A 199 -8.16 -0.08 -0.55
CA TYR A 199 -7.19 -0.82 -1.36
C TYR A 199 -7.47 -0.72 -2.87
N LEU A 200 -8.72 -0.93 -3.29
CA LEU A 200 -9.10 -0.81 -4.70
C LEU A 200 -8.95 0.63 -5.20
N HIS A 201 -9.36 1.62 -4.40
CA HIS A 201 -9.16 3.04 -4.72
C HIS A 201 -7.70 3.44 -4.85
N ALA A 202 -6.81 2.87 -4.02
CA ALA A 202 -5.37 3.16 -4.07
C ALA A 202 -4.71 2.73 -5.40
N GLN A 203 -5.31 1.82 -6.15
CA GLN A 203 -4.74 1.31 -7.41
C GLN A 203 -4.66 2.40 -8.48
N GLN A 204 -5.70 3.22 -8.64
CA GLN A 204 -5.74 4.24 -9.69
C GLN A 204 -4.58 5.26 -9.62
N PRO A 205 -4.37 5.99 -8.51
CA PRO A 205 -3.25 6.92 -8.42
C PRO A 205 -1.91 6.19 -8.49
N ALA A 206 -1.83 4.95 -7.97
CA ALA A 206 -0.62 4.16 -8.04
C ALA A 206 -0.25 3.75 -9.48
N ILE A 207 -1.20 3.33 -10.31
CA ILE A 207 -0.99 3.03 -11.74
C ILE A 207 -0.55 4.31 -12.47
N ARG A 208 -1.25 5.42 -12.25
CA ARG A 208 -0.93 6.71 -12.90
C ARG A 208 0.46 7.22 -12.52
N GLY A 209 0.85 7.03 -11.25
CA GLY A 209 2.15 7.43 -10.74
C GLY A 209 3.33 6.53 -11.13
N VAL A 210 3.09 5.38 -11.76
CA VAL A 210 4.20 4.57 -12.31
C VAL A 210 4.83 5.34 -13.48
N ARG A 211 6.12 5.66 -13.35
CA ARG A 211 6.90 6.26 -14.43
C ARG A 211 7.01 5.27 -15.60
N ALA A 212 6.99 5.79 -16.83
CA ALA A 212 7.01 4.96 -18.05
C ALA A 212 8.28 4.09 -18.18
N GLU A 213 9.33 4.40 -17.42
CA GLU A 213 10.60 3.67 -17.40
C GLU A 213 10.66 2.60 -16.29
N LEU A 214 9.53 2.27 -15.65
CA LEU A 214 9.50 1.11 -14.75
C LEU A 214 9.94 -0.12 -15.55
N GLU A 215 10.96 -0.81 -15.05
CA GLU A 215 11.62 -1.92 -15.74
C GLU A 215 10.60 -2.91 -16.33
N GLY A 216 10.64 -3.02 -17.67
CA GLY A 216 9.81 -3.93 -18.45
C GLY A 216 8.36 -3.48 -18.72
N TYR A 217 7.93 -2.27 -18.35
CA TYR A 217 6.57 -1.78 -18.64
C TYR A 217 6.55 -0.68 -19.71
N ASP A 218 5.72 -0.88 -20.74
CA ASP A 218 5.42 0.12 -21.74
C ASP A 218 4.06 0.78 -21.49
N ARG A 219 3.96 2.08 -21.82
CA ARG A 219 2.71 2.84 -21.70
C ARG A 219 1.97 2.89 -23.04
N ALA A 220 0.75 2.38 -23.05
CA ALA A 220 -0.17 2.44 -24.18
C ALA A 220 -1.45 3.19 -23.77
N GLY A 221 -1.48 4.51 -24.02
CA GLY A 221 -2.55 5.38 -23.52
C GLY A 221 -2.54 5.44 -21.98
N GLU A 222 -3.65 5.06 -21.35
CA GLU A 222 -3.74 4.94 -19.88
C GLU A 222 -3.34 3.55 -19.36
N ALA A 223 -3.05 2.58 -20.26
CA ALA A 223 -2.60 1.26 -19.87
C ALA A 223 -1.07 1.20 -19.70
N LEU A 224 -0.62 0.35 -18.76
CA LEU A 224 0.76 -0.06 -18.56
C LEU A 224 0.83 -1.57 -18.77
N ILE A 225 1.64 -1.99 -19.74
CA ILE A 225 1.70 -3.39 -20.17
C ILE A 225 3.13 -3.85 -20.05
N HIS A 226 3.36 -4.93 -19.29
CA HIS A 226 4.69 -5.51 -19.20
C HIS A 226 5.09 -6.17 -20.54
N GLU A 227 6.35 -6.07 -20.94
CA GLU A 227 6.89 -6.59 -22.21
C GLU A 227 6.71 -8.11 -22.39
N THR A 228 6.57 -8.83 -21.27
CA THR A 228 6.31 -10.28 -21.25
C THR A 228 4.84 -10.66 -21.15
N ALA A 229 3.92 -9.68 -21.14
CA ALA A 229 2.50 -9.96 -21.16
C ALA A 229 2.04 -10.32 -22.58
N GLU A 230 1.09 -11.24 -22.68
CA GLU A 230 0.48 -11.64 -23.94
C GLU A 230 -0.90 -10.99 -24.04
N VAL A 231 -1.05 -10.06 -24.98
CA VAL A 231 -2.30 -9.30 -25.16
C VAL A 231 -2.78 -9.47 -26.59
N ASP A 232 -3.97 -10.03 -26.75
CA ASP A 232 -4.61 -10.15 -28.04
C ASP A 232 -4.98 -8.77 -28.63
N ALA A 233 -4.79 -8.59 -29.93
CA ALA A 233 -5.03 -7.33 -30.63
C ALA A 233 -6.49 -6.83 -30.56
N SER A 234 -7.44 -7.72 -30.25
CA SER A 234 -8.86 -7.38 -30.11
C SER A 234 -9.29 -7.02 -28.68
N ALA A 235 -8.39 -7.14 -27.69
CA ALA A 235 -8.66 -6.74 -26.31
C ALA A 235 -8.85 -5.22 -26.20
N ARG A 236 -9.67 -4.78 -25.24
CA ARG A 236 -10.03 -3.36 -25.07
C ARG A 236 -9.78 -2.91 -23.65
N PHE A 237 -9.15 -1.76 -23.51
CA PHE A 237 -8.84 -1.14 -22.22
C PHE A 237 -9.43 0.26 -22.15
N TYR A 238 -10.10 0.57 -21.03
CA TYR A 238 -10.66 1.87 -20.76
C TYR A 238 -10.19 2.34 -19.39
N GLY A 239 -9.52 3.50 -19.33
CA GLY A 239 -8.99 4.01 -18.08
C GLY A 239 -7.66 3.35 -17.67
N PRO A 240 -7.23 3.54 -16.41
CA PRO A 240 -5.98 2.99 -15.91
C PRO A 240 -6.04 1.47 -15.83
N VAL A 241 -5.19 0.79 -16.60
CA VAL A 241 -5.06 -0.67 -16.58
C VAL A 241 -3.58 -1.02 -16.45
N MET A 242 -3.24 -1.94 -15.56
CA MET A 242 -1.88 -2.45 -15.44
C MET A 242 -1.87 -3.96 -15.68
N ILE A 243 -1.13 -4.40 -16.69
CA ILE A 243 -1.00 -5.80 -17.09
C ILE A 243 0.41 -6.27 -16.71
N GLY A 244 0.49 -7.15 -15.71
CA GLY A 244 1.74 -7.62 -15.14
C GLY A 244 2.51 -8.64 -15.98
N PRO A 245 3.72 -9.05 -15.52
CA PRO A 245 4.58 -9.94 -16.28
C PRO A 245 3.94 -11.31 -16.52
N ARG A 246 4.01 -11.81 -17.76
CA ARG A 246 3.39 -13.07 -18.20
C ARG A 246 1.87 -13.14 -18.00
N ALA A 247 1.20 -12.02 -17.74
CA ALA A 247 -0.25 -12.00 -17.73
C ALA A 247 -0.78 -12.20 -19.16
N VAL A 248 -1.93 -12.84 -19.28
CA VAL A 248 -2.56 -13.15 -20.58
C VAL A 248 -3.91 -12.46 -20.65
N VAL A 249 -4.14 -11.71 -21.73
CA VAL A 249 -5.44 -11.13 -22.06
C VAL A 249 -5.86 -11.63 -23.44
N GLU A 250 -6.84 -12.52 -23.46
CA GLU A 250 -7.31 -13.18 -24.68
C GLU A 250 -8.28 -12.30 -25.49
N ARG A 251 -8.73 -12.84 -26.63
CA ARG A 251 -9.57 -12.15 -27.62
C ARG A 251 -10.78 -11.47 -26.99
N ARG A 252 -11.04 -10.24 -27.42
CA ARG A 252 -12.26 -9.47 -27.09
C ARG A 252 -12.52 -9.29 -25.58
N ALA A 253 -11.54 -9.57 -24.72
CA ALA A 253 -11.62 -9.23 -23.31
C ALA A 253 -11.68 -7.71 -23.14
N THR A 254 -12.45 -7.23 -22.17
CA THR A 254 -12.64 -5.81 -21.89
C THR A 254 -12.27 -5.51 -20.45
N LEU A 255 -11.31 -4.60 -20.24
CA LEU A 255 -10.89 -4.15 -18.91
C LEU A 255 -11.20 -2.67 -18.74
N ILE A 256 -11.96 -2.34 -17.69
CA ILE A 256 -12.42 -0.99 -17.38
C ILE A 256 -11.86 -0.58 -16.01
N GLY A 257 -10.93 0.36 -16.04
CA GLY A 257 -10.05 0.71 -14.93
C GLY A 257 -10.70 1.37 -13.71
N PRO A 258 -9.98 1.44 -12.57
CA PRO A 258 -8.65 0.84 -12.36
C PRO A 258 -8.66 -0.69 -12.35
N VAL A 259 -7.84 -1.32 -13.19
CA VAL A 259 -7.66 -2.78 -13.19
C VAL A 259 -6.18 -3.11 -13.09
N VAL A 260 -5.85 -4.10 -12.26
CA VAL A 260 -4.48 -4.61 -12.11
C VAL A 260 -4.50 -6.12 -12.30
N LEU A 261 -3.70 -6.61 -13.24
CA LEU A 261 -3.42 -8.02 -13.43
C LEU A 261 -2.03 -8.33 -12.89
N GLY A 262 -1.96 -9.21 -11.90
CA GLY A 262 -0.72 -9.73 -11.32
C GLY A 262 0.06 -10.60 -12.30
N SER A 263 1.24 -11.06 -11.87
CA SER A 263 2.07 -11.90 -12.75
C SER A 263 1.39 -13.23 -13.05
N GLY A 264 1.32 -13.60 -14.32
CA GLY A 264 0.65 -14.84 -14.75
C GLY A 264 -0.87 -14.83 -14.57
N ALA A 265 -1.48 -13.68 -14.29
CA ALA A 265 -2.94 -13.58 -14.23
C ALA A 265 -3.55 -13.71 -15.63
N VAL A 266 -4.73 -14.33 -15.72
CA VAL A 266 -5.35 -14.66 -17.00
C VAL A 266 -6.76 -14.05 -17.10
N CYS A 267 -6.98 -13.33 -18.19
CA CYS A 267 -8.28 -12.83 -18.61
C CYS A 267 -8.66 -13.56 -19.91
N ARG A 268 -9.64 -14.48 -19.82
CA ARG A 268 -10.04 -15.32 -20.94
C ARG A 268 -10.88 -14.57 -21.97
N GLU A 269 -11.10 -15.22 -23.11
CA GLU A 269 -11.87 -14.65 -24.22
C GLU A 269 -13.22 -14.07 -23.76
N GLN A 270 -13.51 -12.85 -24.21
CA GLN A 270 -14.76 -12.12 -23.93
C GLN A 270 -15.03 -11.81 -22.44
N ALA A 271 -14.09 -12.05 -21.53
CA ALA A 271 -14.24 -11.65 -20.14
C ALA A 271 -14.33 -10.12 -19.99
N ILE A 272 -15.13 -9.68 -19.01
CA ILE A 272 -15.30 -8.26 -18.66
C ILE A 272 -14.81 -8.06 -17.23
N ILE A 273 -13.81 -7.20 -17.05
CA ILE A 273 -13.21 -6.91 -15.74
C ILE A 273 -13.30 -5.41 -15.47
N VAL A 274 -13.92 -5.03 -14.37
CA VAL A 274 -14.18 -3.64 -14.00
C VAL A 274 -13.66 -3.38 -12.60
N ARG A 275 -12.85 -2.33 -12.40
CA ARG A 275 -12.42 -1.85 -11.07
C ARG A 275 -11.87 -2.94 -10.13
N THR A 276 -11.15 -3.90 -10.70
CA THR A 276 -10.84 -5.18 -10.05
C THR A 276 -9.34 -5.45 -10.06
N VAL A 277 -8.85 -6.14 -9.02
CA VAL A 277 -7.45 -6.55 -8.91
C VAL A 277 -7.35 -8.07 -8.90
N LEU A 278 -6.64 -8.62 -9.89
CA LEU A 278 -6.24 -10.03 -9.95
C LEU A 278 -4.82 -10.14 -9.40
N TRP A 279 -4.60 -10.91 -8.35
CA TRP A 279 -3.25 -11.22 -7.89
C TRP A 279 -2.59 -12.25 -8.81
N SER A 280 -1.30 -12.49 -8.57
CA SER A 280 -0.52 -13.41 -9.39
C SER A 280 -1.18 -14.79 -9.51
N GLY A 281 -1.30 -15.28 -10.74
CA GLY A 281 -1.88 -16.57 -11.09
C GLY A 281 -3.41 -16.67 -10.98
N SER A 282 -4.13 -15.58 -10.67
CA SER A 282 -5.59 -15.60 -10.68
C SER A 282 -6.17 -15.50 -12.10
N GLU A 283 -7.36 -16.07 -12.28
CA GLU A 283 -8.01 -16.19 -13.59
C GLU A 283 -9.46 -15.72 -13.57
N VAL A 284 -9.89 -15.07 -14.65
CA VAL A 284 -11.30 -14.82 -14.98
C VAL A 284 -11.64 -15.60 -16.24
N GLY A 285 -12.58 -16.54 -16.11
CA GLY A 285 -13.01 -17.46 -17.16
C GLY A 285 -13.70 -16.78 -18.36
N ALA A 286 -13.86 -17.52 -19.45
CA ALA A 286 -14.39 -16.98 -20.69
C ALA A 286 -15.80 -16.41 -20.50
N ALA A 287 -16.07 -15.23 -21.09
CA ALA A 287 -17.33 -14.50 -20.94
C ALA A 287 -17.80 -14.22 -19.49
N ALA A 288 -16.91 -14.36 -18.49
CA ALA A 288 -17.22 -14.02 -17.11
C ALA A 288 -17.16 -12.50 -16.87
N HIS A 289 -17.85 -12.03 -15.82
CA HIS A 289 -17.91 -10.61 -15.47
C HIS A 289 -17.49 -10.37 -14.01
N VAL A 290 -16.48 -9.52 -13.80
CA VAL A 290 -16.02 -9.16 -12.46
C VAL A 290 -16.05 -7.65 -12.29
N ASP A 291 -16.65 -7.16 -11.22
CA ASP A 291 -16.69 -5.73 -10.88
C ASP A 291 -16.29 -5.49 -9.42
N HIS A 292 -15.46 -4.47 -9.18
CA HIS A 292 -15.05 -4.02 -7.84
C HIS A 292 -14.56 -5.13 -6.90
N SER A 293 -13.81 -6.11 -7.41
CA SER A 293 -13.45 -7.30 -6.64
C SER A 293 -11.94 -7.50 -6.51
N ILE A 294 -11.54 -8.38 -5.60
CA ILE A 294 -10.16 -8.86 -5.46
C ILE A 294 -10.17 -10.37 -5.70
N LEU A 295 -9.41 -10.85 -6.68
CA LEU A 295 -9.16 -12.28 -6.90
C LEU A 295 -7.73 -12.57 -6.43
N ALA A 296 -7.59 -13.41 -5.41
CA ALA A 296 -6.33 -13.69 -4.75
C ALA A 296 -6.04 -15.20 -4.62
N GLY A 297 -4.81 -15.55 -4.27
CA GLY A 297 -4.41 -16.94 -4.03
C GLY A 297 -4.54 -17.87 -5.24
N GLY A 298 -4.42 -17.33 -6.47
CA GLY A 298 -4.61 -18.11 -7.69
C GLY A 298 -6.06 -18.53 -7.93
N PHE A 299 -7.03 -17.82 -7.34
CA PHE A 299 -8.45 -18.06 -7.58
C PHE A 299 -8.79 -17.94 -9.07
N ALA A 300 -9.59 -18.88 -9.58
CA ALA A 300 -10.07 -18.92 -10.95
C ALA A 300 -11.60 -18.85 -10.97
N LEU A 301 -12.15 -17.75 -11.47
CA LEU A 301 -13.59 -17.62 -11.70
C LEU A 301 -13.98 -18.43 -12.94
N ALA A 302 -14.98 -19.29 -12.82
CA ALA A 302 -15.42 -20.14 -13.94
C ALA A 302 -16.03 -19.30 -15.10
N PRO A 303 -16.06 -19.84 -16.34
CA PRO A 303 -16.69 -19.18 -17.48
C PRO A 303 -18.14 -18.78 -17.21
N GLU A 304 -18.58 -17.68 -17.81
CA GLU A 304 -19.94 -17.13 -17.74
C GLU A 304 -20.44 -16.75 -16.33
N MET A 305 -19.58 -16.86 -15.31
CA MET A 305 -19.92 -16.48 -13.94
C MET A 305 -19.74 -14.98 -13.70
N SER A 306 -20.26 -14.51 -12.58
CA SER A 306 -20.06 -13.11 -12.15
C SER A 306 -19.64 -13.00 -10.69
N ALA A 307 -18.81 -12.00 -10.39
CA ALA A 307 -18.42 -11.62 -9.04
C ALA A 307 -18.43 -10.08 -8.92
N THR A 308 -19.10 -9.55 -7.90
CA THR A 308 -19.28 -8.10 -7.76
C THR A 308 -19.14 -7.69 -6.30
N HIS A 309 -18.20 -6.79 -6.00
CA HIS A 309 -17.85 -6.37 -4.62
C HIS A 309 -17.36 -7.50 -3.71
N GLU A 310 -16.63 -8.48 -4.27
CA GLU A 310 -16.20 -9.68 -3.55
C GLU A 310 -14.68 -9.72 -3.29
N ILE A 311 -14.28 -10.51 -2.29
CA ILE A 311 -12.90 -11.02 -2.16
C ILE A 311 -12.94 -12.51 -2.43
N CYS A 312 -12.44 -12.93 -3.59
CA CYS A 312 -12.38 -14.33 -4.00
C CYS A 312 -10.99 -14.89 -3.74
N VAL A 313 -10.88 -15.93 -2.94
CA VAL A 313 -9.61 -16.55 -2.60
C VAL A 313 -9.75 -18.07 -2.53
N ASN A 314 -8.77 -18.79 -3.08
CA ASN A 314 -8.60 -20.21 -2.79
C ASN A 314 -7.91 -20.35 -1.44
N MET A 315 -8.66 -20.69 -0.39
CA MET A 315 -8.06 -21.08 0.88
C MET A 315 -7.40 -22.46 0.66
N LEU A 316 -6.08 -22.55 0.84
CA LEU A 316 -5.34 -23.80 0.68
C LEU A 316 -5.97 -24.90 1.56
N GLY A 317 -6.59 -25.88 0.89
CA GLY A 317 -7.33 -27.00 1.50
C GLY A 317 -8.22 -27.75 0.51
N GLU A 318 -8.71 -27.09 -0.54
CA GLU A 318 -9.54 -27.74 -1.56
C GLU A 318 -8.97 -27.46 -2.97
N ARG A 319 -8.70 -28.54 -3.73
CA ARG A 319 -8.66 -28.46 -5.19
C ARG A 319 -10.03 -27.95 -5.66
N PRO A 320 -10.15 -27.24 -6.78
CA PRO A 320 -11.43 -26.71 -7.22
C PRO A 320 -12.42 -27.85 -7.43
N ALA A 321 -13.29 -28.07 -6.44
CA ALA A 321 -14.59 -28.66 -6.68
C ALA A 321 -15.38 -27.58 -7.42
N SER A 322 -15.98 -27.96 -8.54
CA SER A 322 -16.95 -27.17 -9.28
C SER A 322 -18.02 -26.64 -8.33
N ALA A 323 -17.82 -25.44 -7.79
CA ALA A 323 -18.75 -24.80 -6.87
C ALA A 323 -19.65 -23.87 -7.68
N GLY A 324 -20.84 -24.38 -8.00
CA GLY A 324 -21.95 -23.52 -8.40
C GLY A 324 -22.44 -22.72 -7.20
N VAL A 325 -22.42 -21.39 -7.30
CA VAL A 325 -23.16 -20.46 -6.45
C VAL A 325 -23.51 -19.27 -7.37
N GLN A 326 -24.76 -18.91 -7.65
CA GLN A 326 -25.91 -18.77 -6.76
C GLN A 326 -27.22 -19.42 -7.30
N LYS A 327 -28.03 -19.95 -6.37
CA LYS A 327 -29.46 -19.61 -6.30
C LYS A 327 -29.74 -18.94 -4.96
N LYS A 328 -30.50 -17.85 -5.02
CA LYS A 328 -30.99 -16.96 -3.94
C LYS A 328 -31.30 -17.60 -2.58
N ALA A 329 -31.03 -16.79 -1.55
CA ALA A 329 -31.86 -16.45 -0.37
C ALA A 329 -31.25 -16.81 1.00
N ALA A 330 -31.00 -15.80 1.82
CA ALA A 330 -31.69 -15.60 3.11
C ALA A 330 -31.22 -14.29 3.77
N THR A 331 -32.14 -13.34 3.84
CA THR A 331 -32.13 -12.19 4.76
C THR A 331 -32.22 -12.69 6.19
N ALA A 332 -31.44 -12.15 7.12
CA ALA A 332 -31.68 -12.31 8.55
C ALA A 332 -31.60 -10.95 9.26
N THR A 333 -32.77 -10.32 9.40
CA THR A 333 -33.08 -9.29 10.40
C THR A 333 -33.11 -9.93 11.78
N MET A 334 -32.37 -9.38 12.75
CA MET A 334 -32.59 -9.66 14.17
C MET A 334 -33.42 -8.54 14.80
N THR A 335 -34.67 -8.85 15.13
CA THR A 335 -35.46 -8.18 16.19
C THR A 335 -35.27 -8.97 17.48
N GLY A 336 -35.05 -8.26 18.59
CA GLY A 336 -34.72 -8.83 19.88
C GLY A 336 -35.89 -9.34 20.71
N VAL A 337 -35.52 -9.81 21.90
CA VAL A 337 -36.16 -9.60 23.21
C VAL A 337 -35.02 -9.51 24.22
#